data_AF-A0A3S1TQ30-F1
#
_entry.id   AF-A0A3S1TQ30-F1
#
_cell.length_a   1.000
_cell.length_b   1.000
_cell.length_c   1.000
_cell.angle_alpha   90.00
_cell.angle_beta   90.00
_cell.angle_gamma   90.00
#
_symmetry.space_group_name_H-M   'P 1'
#
loop_
_entity.id
_entity.type
_entity.pdbx_description
1 polymer ?
#
loop_
_entity_poly.entity_id
_entity_poly.type
_entity_poly.pdbx_seq_one_letter_code
_entity_poly.pdbx_strand_id
1 'polypeptide(L)' 'AYVAAGRMDGFWETGLSAWDIAAGLLLIREAGGFVSDMDGGQDMLDNGSVVAGHEIIQRALLKVVKKPLSSR' A
#
# COMPACT_ATOMS: atom_id res chain seq x y z
N ALA A 1 4.38 -0.28 9.91
CA ALA A 1 4.14 -0.12 11.35
C ALA A 1 3.18 1.02 11.70
N TYR A 2 3.40 2.26 11.23
CA TYR A 2 2.57 3.41 11.64
C TYR A 2 1.13 3.36 11.12
N VAL A 3 0.93 2.84 9.90
CA VAL A 3 -0.41 2.56 9.35
C VAL A 3 -1.16 1.55 10.22
N ALA A 4 -0.52 0.42 10.55
CA ALA A 4 -1.10 -0.60 11.44
C ALA A 4 -1.44 -0.06 12.84
N ALA A 5 -0.66 0.90 13.35
CA ALA A 5 -0.89 1.53 14.64
C ALA A 5 -1.90 2.70 14.60
N GLY A 6 -2.51 3.00 13.45
CA GLY A 6 -3.43 4.13 13.28
C GLY A 6 -2.78 5.51 13.42
N ARG A 7 -1.44 5.61 13.33
CA ARG A 7 -0.70 6.88 13.38
C ARG A 7 -0.61 7.57 12.02
N MET A 8 -0.80 6.81 10.96
CA MET A 8 -0.88 7.27 9.57
C MET A 8 -2.07 6.57 8.92
N ASP A 9 -2.82 7.27 8.07
CA ASP A 9 -4.03 6.71 7.46
C ASP A 9 -3.75 5.78 6.27
N GLY A 10 -2.61 5.97 5.60
CA GLY A 10 -2.20 5.18 4.45
C GLY A 10 -0.74 5.36 4.07
N PHE A 11 -0.26 4.47 3.20
CA PHE A 11 1.11 4.43 2.70
C PHE A 11 1.10 3.93 1.26
N TRP A 12 1.94 4.50 0.38
CA TRP A 12 2.18 3.97 -0.95
C TRP A 12 3.63 4.20 -1.35
N GLU A 13 4.23 3.23 -2.04
CA GLU A 13 5.60 3.34 -2.58
C GLU A 13 5.85 2.30 -3.69
N THR A 14 6.88 2.54 -4.50
CA THR A 14 7.31 1.66 -5.60
C THR A 14 8.81 1.45 -5.54
N GLY A 15 9.30 0.30 -6.03
CA GLY A 15 10.73 -0.01 -6.08
C GLY A 15 11.29 -0.53 -4.75
N LEU A 16 10.41 -1.03 -3.88
CA LEU A 16 10.79 -1.68 -2.62
C LEU A 16 11.26 -3.12 -2.88
N SER A 17 12.20 -3.60 -2.07
CA SER A 17 12.57 -5.02 -2.09
C SER A 17 11.60 -5.82 -1.21
N ALA A 18 11.49 -7.13 -1.46
CA ALA A 18 10.56 -7.99 -0.73
C ALA A 18 10.74 -7.93 0.80
N TRP A 19 11.97 -7.78 1.29
CA TRP A 19 12.28 -7.67 2.73
C TRP A 19 11.80 -6.34 3.35
N ASP A 20 11.70 -5.26 2.56
CA ASP A 20 11.16 -3.98 3.04
C ASP A 20 9.65 -4.06 3.27
N ILE A 21 8.96 -4.94 2.53
CA ILE A 21 7.51 -5.06 2.51
C ILE A 21 7.01 -6.13 3.48
N ALA A 22 7.65 -7.31 3.50
CA ALA A 22 7.08 -8.54 4.06
C ALA A 22 6.57 -8.39 5.49
N ALA A 23 7.38 -7.82 6.39
CA ALA A 23 6.99 -7.61 7.78
C ALA A 23 5.86 -6.58 7.92
N GLY A 24 5.90 -5.50 7.12
CA GLY A 24 4.88 -4.46 7.13
C GLY A 24 3.51 -4.97 6.68
N LEU A 25 3.50 -5.85 5.68
CA LEU A 25 2.29 -6.46 5.13
C LEU A 25 1.51 -7.24 6.21
N LEU A 26 2.22 -8.06 6.99
CA LEU A 26 1.63 -8.83 8.08
C LEU A 26 1.06 -7.92 9.16
N LEU A 27 1.84 -6.92 9.61
CA LEU A 27 1.39 -5.97 10.64
C LEU A 27 0.09 -5.26 10.25
N ILE A 28 -0.02 -4.83 8.99
CA ILE A 28 -1.20 -4.10 8.52
C ILE A 28 -2.40 -5.03 8.41
N ARG A 29 -2.22 -6.25 7.90
CA ARG A 29 -3.31 -7.24 7.78
C ARG A 29 -3.86 -7.66 9.15
N GLU A 30 -2.99 -7.94 10.12
CA GLU A 30 -3.40 -8.30 11.49
C GLU A 30 -4.09 -7.14 12.22
N ALA A 31 -3.77 -5.90 11.86
CA ALA A 31 -4.47 -4.72 12.36
C ALA A 31 -5.82 -4.45 11.64
N GLY A 32 -6.26 -5.33 10.73
CA GLY A 32 -7.49 -5.17 9.95
C GLY A 32 -7.36 -4.20 8.76
N GLY A 33 -6.15 -3.82 8.39
CA GLY A 33 -5.86 -2.98 7.24
C GLY A 33 -5.80 -3.77 5.92
N PHE A 34 -5.93 -3.04 4.81
CA PHE A 34 -5.87 -3.59 3.46
C PHE A 34 -4.54 -3.20 2.80
N VAL A 35 -4.00 -4.13 2.01
CA VAL A 35 -2.76 -3.93 1.25
C VAL A 35 -2.91 -4.56 -0.13
N SER A 36 -2.48 -3.82 -1.16
CA SER A 36 -2.40 -4.30 -2.54
C SER A 36 -1.14 -3.75 -3.22
N ASP A 37 -0.85 -4.23 -4.42
CA ASP A 37 0.06 -3.55 -5.34
C ASP A 37 -0.64 -2.33 -5.99
N MET A 38 0.08 -1.60 -6.85
CA MET A 38 -0.48 -0.47 -7.58
C MET A 38 -1.59 -0.85 -8.56
N ASP A 39 -1.71 -2.11 -8.96
CA ASP A 39 -2.79 -2.60 -9.82
C ASP A 39 -4.03 -3.04 -9.03
N GLY A 40 -3.91 -3.17 -7.71
CA GLY A 40 -4.97 -3.68 -6.82
C GLY A 40 -4.90 -5.18 -6.59
N GLY A 41 -3.84 -5.84 -7.07
CA GLY A 41 -3.55 -7.26 -6.90
C GLY A 41 -2.83 -7.61 -5.60
N GLN A 42 -2.18 -8.77 -5.58
CA GLN A 42 -1.49 -9.33 -4.42
C GLN A 42 0.02 -9.54 -4.66
N ASP A 43 0.57 -8.98 -5.74
CA ASP A 43 1.91 -9.30 -6.22
C ASP A 43 2.98 -8.33 -5.67
N MET A 44 2.70 -7.70 -4.52
CA MET A 44 3.54 -6.66 -3.90
C MET A 44 4.99 -7.13 -3.68
N LEU A 45 5.18 -8.40 -3.31
CA LEU A 45 6.51 -8.96 -3.03
C LEU A 45 7.34 -9.16 -4.32
N ASP A 46 6.67 -9.33 -5.46
CA ASP A 46 7.33 -9.58 -6.75
C ASP A 46 7.57 -8.28 -7.52
N ASN A 47 6.59 -7.37 -7.51
CA ASN A 47 6.66 -6.10 -8.25
C ASN A 47 7.22 -4.92 -7.45
N GLY A 48 7.40 -5.08 -6.13
CA GLY A 48 7.98 -4.05 -5.26
C GLY A 48 7.12 -2.80 -5.10
N SER A 49 5.81 -2.89 -5.37
CA SER A 49 4.86 -1.80 -5.24
C SER A 49 3.83 -2.11 -4.15
N VAL A 50 3.51 -1.11 -3.34
CA VAL A 50 2.61 -1.26 -2.20
C VAL A 50 1.67 -0.07 -2.12
N VAL A 51 0.40 -0.34 -1.86
CA VAL A 51 -0.63 0.62 -1.45
C VAL A 51 -1.35 0.04 -0.24
N ALA A 52 -1.27 0.70 0.91
CA ALA A 52 -1.77 0.20 2.18
C ALA A 52 -2.57 1.26 2.96
N GLY A 53 -3.54 0.82 3.76
CA GLY A 53 -4.34 1.68 4.63
C GLY A 53 -5.58 0.97 5.18
N HIS A 54 -6.42 1.70 5.93
CA HIS A 54 -7.79 1.25 6.20
C HIS A 54 -8.57 1.07 4.89
N GLU A 55 -9.56 0.18 4.83
CA GLU A 55 -10.29 -0.21 3.62
C GLU A 55 -10.75 0.98 2.74
N ILE A 56 -11.30 2.03 3.37
CA ILE A 56 -11.78 3.23 2.68
C ILE A 56 -10.60 4.07 2.14
N ILE A 57 -9.54 4.23 2.94
CA ILE A 57 -8.37 5.03 2.58
C ILE A 57 -7.54 4.35 1.51
N GLN A 58 -7.31 3.05 1.63
CA GLN A 58 -6.56 2.25 0.66
C GLN A 58 -7.20 2.34 -0.73
N ARG A 59 -8.53 2.20 -0.82
CA ARG A 59 -9.26 2.36 -2.09
C ARG A 59 -9.16 3.77 -2.68
N ALA A 60 -9.25 4.79 -1.84
CA ALA A 60 -9.11 6.18 -2.29
C ALA A 60 -7.68 6.45 -2.78
N LEU A 61 -6.68 5.97 -2.04
CA LEU A 61 -5.27 6.12 -2.36
C LEU A 61 -4.92 5.42 -3.68
N LEU A 62 -5.38 4.18 -3.88
CA LEU A 62 -5.18 3.43 -5.12
C LEU A 62 -5.70 4.20 -6.35
N LYS A 63 -6.87 4.83 -6.22
CA LYS A 63 -7.44 5.66 -7.30
C LYS A 63 -6.57 6.88 -7.62
N VAL A 64 -5.97 7.50 -6.60
CA VAL A 64 -5.09 8.67 -6.77
C VAL A 64 -3.77 8.25 -7.40
N VAL A 65 -3.15 7.17 -6.91
CA VAL A 65 -1.86 6.66 -7.40
C VAL A 65 -1.94 6.21 -8.86
N LYS A 66 -3.07 5.62 -9.28
CA LYS A 66 -3.29 5.25 -10.70
C LYS A 66 -3.54 6.43 -11.63
N LYS A 67 -3.75 7.64 -11.11
CA LYS A 67 -4.03 8.80 -11.96
C LYS A 67 -2.76 9.20 -12.71
N PRO A 68 -2.75 9.20 -14.05
CA PRO A 68 -1.59 9.67 -14.80
C PRO A 68 -1.30 11.12 -14.42
N LEU A 69 -0.02 11.44 -14.26
CA LEU A 69 0.41 12.83 -14.13
C LEU A 69 0.01 13.54 -15.43
N SER A 70 -0.77 14.61 -15.32
CA SER A 70 -1.02 15.45 -16.48
C SER A 70 0.32 15.98 -16.96
N SER A 71 0.68 15.72 -18.21
CA SER A 71 1.70 16.53 -18.87
C SER A 71 1.25 17.97 -18.74
N ARG A 72 2.07 18.80 -18.10
CA ARG A 72 2.03 20.23 -18.34
C ARG A 72 2.60 20.51 -19.73
#